data_AF-A0A813HSZ0-F1
#
_entry.id   AF-A0A813HSZ0-F1
#
_cell.length_a   1.000
_cell.length_b   1.000
_cell.length_c   1.000
_cell.angle_alpha   90.00
_cell.angle_beta   90.00
_cell.angle_gamma   90.00
#
_symmetry.space_group_name_H-M   'P 1'
#
loop_
_entity.id
_entity.type
_entity.pdbx_description
1 polymer ?
#
loop_
_entity_poly.entity_id
_entity_poly.type
_entity_poly.pdbx_seq_one_letter_code
_entity_poly.pdbx_strand_id
1 'polypeptide(L)'
;MEAAEFTSSTTKGCEDHDSECFWAIAATAVFLEHLLSLDADKPGDFLPSSLSWSAASLLQAALPAILRELNAHGAEILRKPMDASPEGSVTEQITYCVACPPDSKGPVSNQELRRLLADVCAPLERMELDWLPSLSRTVTDISEVLQELMGDWLDVSGLHETKVQHAVMFNEDWSTPYEVCWQADGAGRCIIMPDVPNFTERRFGHFADHMGHLCRGQTLLYQYLGTSVIPCHEVLHLVQHLHGQLHDPDPRSYAMEHDASRLNYVLLWHVLERRRNKPGWTKWVIMLEGLNRTLWAQKKLHSTSIGLSACEAYRRWADSFGIISPCDTFAEAGDEQALQLESLVKSIVAGEALTVGTLPPSREHLMALLRTAFDPGRCGDVYSPENSSLTSSLLPEDLRLNSLAASELLRPATDPALAVALGAMLREVCNEL
;
A
#
# COMPACT_ATOMS: atom_id res chain seq x y z
N MET A 1 -36.19 -33.08 5.76
CA MET A 1 -36.51 -33.30 7.18
C MET A 1 -35.20 -33.23 7.95
N GLU A 2 -34.83 -32.20 8.69
CA GLU A 2 -35.38 -30.88 9.01
C GLU A 2 -34.16 -29.94 8.97
N ALA A 3 -34.31 -28.78 8.33
CA ALA A 3 -33.31 -27.73 8.36
C ALA A 3 -33.39 -27.06 9.74
N ALA A 4 -32.34 -27.17 10.55
CA ALA A 4 -32.24 -26.43 11.79
C ALA A 4 -31.85 -24.98 11.46
N GLU A 5 -32.84 -24.08 11.52
CA GLU A 5 -32.65 -22.63 11.57
C GLU A 5 -31.81 -22.26 12.80
N PHE A 6 -30.54 -21.93 12.59
CA PHE A 6 -29.71 -21.32 13.62
C PHE A 6 -29.99 -19.82 13.65
N THR A 7 -31.08 -19.45 14.30
CA THR A 7 -31.38 -18.05 14.64
C THR A 7 -30.59 -17.67 15.89
N SER A 8 -29.37 -17.18 15.71
CA SER A 8 -28.59 -16.56 16.77
C SER A 8 -29.04 -15.11 16.95
N SER A 9 -30.00 -14.89 17.85
CA SER A 9 -30.41 -13.58 18.32
C SER A 9 -29.70 -13.24 19.64
N THR A 10 -28.44 -12.82 19.59
CA THR A 10 -27.81 -12.03 20.67
C THR A 10 -26.43 -11.51 20.23
N THR A 11 -26.39 -10.35 19.59
CA THR A 11 -25.22 -9.44 19.59
C THR A 11 -25.70 -7.99 19.64
N LYS A 12 -26.35 -7.62 20.74
CA LYS A 12 -26.43 -6.22 21.16
C LYS A 12 -25.16 -5.91 21.95
N GLY A 13 -24.21 -5.22 21.32
CA GLY A 13 -23.07 -4.59 22.02
C GLY A 13 -21.68 -4.81 21.41
N CYS A 14 -21.50 -4.69 20.09
CA CYS A 14 -20.17 -4.78 19.47
C CYS A 14 -19.99 -3.78 18.31
N GLU A 15 -20.49 -2.55 18.48
CA GLU A 15 -20.30 -1.45 17.54
C GLU A 15 -19.37 -0.41 18.18
N ASP A 16 -18.07 -0.70 18.27
CA ASP A 16 -16.97 0.30 18.41
C ASP A 16 -15.57 -0.37 18.52
N HIS A 17 -15.28 -1.39 17.71
CA HIS A 17 -13.97 -2.05 17.71
C HIS A 17 -13.08 -1.62 16.55
N ASP A 18 -12.71 -0.34 16.62
CA ASP A 18 -11.49 0.25 16.08
C ASP A 18 -10.96 1.17 17.18
N SER A 19 -10.59 0.57 18.32
CA SER A 19 -10.24 1.32 19.54
C SER A 19 -9.16 2.35 19.25
N GLU A 20 -9.25 3.54 19.86
CA GLU A 20 -8.22 4.59 19.76
C GLU A 20 -6.80 4.04 20.05
N CYS A 21 -6.72 3.01 20.90
CA CYS A 21 -5.49 2.28 21.21
C CYS A 21 -4.91 1.55 19.97
N PHE A 22 -5.72 0.80 19.23
CA PHE A 22 -5.26 0.14 17.99
C PHE A 22 -4.68 1.15 17.02
N TRP A 23 -5.41 2.23 16.75
CA TRP A 23 -4.98 3.22 15.77
C TRP A 23 -3.75 4.01 16.24
N ALA A 24 -3.56 4.22 17.54
CA ALA A 24 -2.34 4.80 18.08
C ALA A 24 -1.12 3.88 17.88
N ILE A 25 -1.28 2.57 18.13
CA ILE A 25 -0.26 1.55 17.83
C ILE A 25 0.05 1.57 16.33
N ALA A 26 -0.97 1.52 15.47
CA ALA A 26 -0.82 1.52 14.02
C ALA A 26 -0.07 2.76 13.52
N ALA A 27 -0.46 3.96 13.97
CA ALA A 27 0.20 5.20 13.58
C ALA A 27 1.68 5.22 13.98
N THR A 28 1.98 4.74 15.19
CA THR A 28 3.35 4.72 15.73
C THR A 28 4.20 3.69 15.01
N ALA A 29 3.69 2.48 14.79
CA ALA A 29 4.39 1.40 14.11
C ALA A 29 4.72 1.76 12.65
N VAL A 30 3.72 2.24 11.89
CA VAL A 30 3.92 2.68 10.50
C VAL A 30 4.91 3.85 10.42
N PHE A 31 4.87 4.77 11.38
CA PHE A 31 5.86 5.84 11.48
C PHE A 31 7.28 5.32 11.72
N LEU A 32 7.47 4.41 12.69
CA LEU A 32 8.78 3.83 13.00
C LEU A 32 9.34 3.02 11.82
N GLU A 33 8.49 2.26 11.13
CA GLU A 33 8.88 1.55 9.90
C GLU A 33 9.25 2.51 8.77
N HIS A 34 8.55 3.64 8.66
CA HIS A 34 8.91 4.68 7.70
C HIS A 34 10.31 5.22 7.97
N LEU A 35 10.66 5.48 9.24
CA LEU A 35 12.01 5.89 9.63
C LEU A 35 13.06 4.84 9.23
N LEU A 36 12.78 3.56 9.48
CA LEU A 36 13.65 2.45 9.05
C LEU A 36 13.75 2.34 7.51
N SER A 37 12.75 2.85 6.81
CA SER A 37 12.67 2.83 5.34
C SER A 37 13.37 4.02 4.68
N LEU A 38 13.66 5.12 5.38
CA LEU A 38 14.25 6.31 4.77
C LEU A 38 15.78 6.39 4.78
N ASP A 39 16.49 5.83 5.77
CA ASP A 39 17.96 5.93 5.76
C ASP A 39 18.66 4.82 6.57
N ALA A 40 19.70 4.21 5.98
CA ALA A 40 20.54 3.20 6.62
C ALA A 40 21.71 3.84 7.40
N ASP A 41 22.13 5.05 7.02
CA ASP A 41 23.39 5.67 7.49
C ASP A 41 23.17 6.73 8.59
N LYS A 42 21.96 7.30 8.70
CA LYS A 42 21.53 8.17 9.82
C LYS A 42 20.15 7.78 10.35
N PRO A 43 20.08 6.69 11.14
CA PRO A 43 18.83 6.21 11.70
C PRO A 43 18.12 7.30 12.51
N GLY A 44 16.83 7.52 12.26
CA GLY A 44 16.00 8.33 13.13
C GLY A 44 16.10 9.85 12.96
N ASP A 45 16.64 10.38 11.86
CA ASP A 45 16.40 11.77 11.44
C ASP A 45 15.35 11.78 10.32
N PHE A 46 14.23 12.49 10.50
CA PHE A 46 13.15 12.55 9.52
C PHE A 46 12.71 13.98 9.24
N LEU A 47 12.64 14.34 7.96
CA LEU A 47 12.15 15.63 7.49
C LEU A 47 10.69 15.48 7.04
N PRO A 48 9.71 16.11 7.72
CA PRO A 48 8.30 16.15 7.31
C PRO A 48 8.13 16.77 5.93
N SER A 49 9.03 17.67 5.57
CA SER A 49 9.20 18.18 4.23
C SER A 49 9.73 17.10 3.27
N SER A 50 9.40 15.82 3.44
CA SER A 50 9.55 14.75 2.44
C SER A 50 8.22 14.03 2.17
N LEU A 51 7.15 14.35 2.92
CA LEU A 51 5.80 13.82 2.75
C LEU A 51 4.89 14.85 2.07
N SER A 52 4.07 14.46 1.09
CA SER A 52 3.08 15.36 0.43
C SER A 52 2.27 16.22 1.44
N TRP A 53 1.78 17.41 1.02
CA TRP A 53 1.14 18.40 1.92
C TRP A 53 0.01 17.79 2.77
N SER A 54 -0.80 16.94 2.15
CA SER A 54 -1.85 16.19 2.83
C SER A 54 -1.29 15.16 3.82
N ALA A 55 -0.21 14.46 3.46
CA ALA A 55 0.45 13.53 4.36
C ALA A 55 1.14 14.22 5.55
N ALA A 56 1.74 15.40 5.36
CA ALA A 56 2.32 16.20 6.45
C ALA A 56 1.24 16.72 7.42
N SER A 57 0.12 17.22 6.90
CA SER A 57 -1.02 17.70 7.71
C SER A 57 -1.68 16.57 8.50
N LEU A 58 -1.81 15.39 7.89
CA LEU A 58 -2.36 14.22 8.56
C LEU A 58 -1.37 13.60 9.57
N LEU A 59 -0.06 13.62 9.29
CA LEU A 59 0.98 13.27 10.28
C LEU A 59 0.90 14.21 11.49
N GLN A 60 0.72 15.52 11.28
CA GLN A 60 0.55 16.47 12.38
C GLN A 60 -0.68 16.14 13.24
N ALA A 61 -1.77 15.67 12.62
CA ALA A 61 -2.96 15.20 13.33
C ALA A 61 -2.75 13.85 14.05
N ALA A 62 -1.90 12.96 13.52
CA ALA A 62 -1.51 11.70 14.16
C ALA A 62 -0.49 11.88 15.29
N LEU A 63 0.29 12.98 15.25
CA LEU A 63 1.43 13.21 16.13
C LEU A 63 1.10 13.08 17.64
N PRO A 64 -0.04 13.57 18.16
CA PRO A 64 -0.38 13.36 19.56
C PRO A 64 -0.53 11.88 19.92
N ALA A 65 -1.11 11.06 19.04
CA ALA A 65 -1.26 9.62 19.27
C ALA A 65 0.11 8.92 19.22
N ILE A 66 0.95 9.29 18.25
CA ILE A 66 2.33 8.77 18.11
C ILE A 66 3.16 9.11 19.35
N LEU A 67 3.13 10.36 19.80
CA LEU A 67 3.87 10.80 20.99
C LEU A 67 3.42 10.07 22.25
N ARG A 68 2.11 9.87 22.44
CA ARG A 68 1.59 9.12 23.60
C ARG A 68 2.13 7.70 23.63
N GLU A 69 2.10 7.02 22.50
CA GLU A 69 2.59 5.65 22.40
C GLU A 69 4.10 5.58 22.61
N LEU A 70 4.89 6.41 21.92
CA LEU A 70 6.35 6.46 22.10
C LEU A 70 6.74 6.74 23.55
N ASN A 71 6.07 7.70 24.21
CA ASN A 71 6.32 8.03 25.61
C ASN A 71 6.06 6.84 26.55
N ALA A 72 5.07 6.00 26.24
CA ALA A 72 4.78 4.79 27.02
C ALA A 72 5.94 3.77 26.97
N HIS A 73 6.74 3.82 25.91
CA HIS A 73 7.95 3.01 25.73
C HIS A 73 9.25 3.75 26.07
N GLY A 74 9.16 4.93 26.71
CA GLY A 74 10.32 5.73 27.10
C GLY A 74 11.07 6.36 25.94
N ALA A 75 10.41 6.52 24.79
CA ALA A 75 10.93 7.19 23.62
C ALA A 75 10.22 8.53 23.40
N GLU A 76 10.92 9.52 22.84
CA GLU A 76 10.35 10.82 22.51
C GLU A 76 10.70 11.24 21.08
N ILE A 77 9.89 12.14 20.50
CA ILE A 77 10.21 12.79 19.24
C ILE A 77 10.85 14.15 19.54
N LEU A 78 12.14 14.26 19.31
CA LEU A 78 12.89 15.51 19.34
C LEU A 78 12.60 16.31 18.06
N ARG A 79 12.33 17.61 18.23
CA ARG A 79 12.28 18.57 17.12
C ARG A 79 13.64 19.27 17.04
N LYS A 80 14.38 19.02 15.97
CA LYS A 80 15.63 19.74 15.69
C LYS A 80 15.37 20.81 14.63
N PRO A 81 15.66 22.10 14.90
CA PRO A 81 15.75 23.07 13.82
C PRO A 81 16.93 22.67 12.91
N MET A 82 16.73 22.68 11.59
CA MET A 82 17.86 22.57 10.67
C MET A 82 18.77 23.79 10.79
N ASP A 83 20.08 23.57 10.78
CA ASP A 83 21.05 24.64 10.61
C ASP A 83 20.72 25.40 9.31
N ALA A 84 20.54 26.72 9.42
CA ALA A 84 20.20 27.57 8.29
C ALA A 84 21.24 27.39 7.16
N SER A 85 20.76 27.07 5.96
CA SER A 85 21.59 27.15 4.76
C SER A 85 22.13 28.59 4.63
N PRO A 86 23.38 28.81 4.15
CA PRO A 86 23.98 30.14 4.03
C PRO A 86 23.18 31.14 3.17
N GLU A 87 22.18 30.65 2.43
CA GLU A 87 21.35 31.39 1.49
C GLU A 87 19.98 31.75 2.09
N GLY A 88 19.96 32.48 3.21
CA GLY A 88 18.93 33.49 3.57
C GLY A 88 17.43 33.13 3.57
N SER A 89 17.03 31.88 3.34
CA SER A 89 15.65 31.42 3.33
C SER A 89 15.29 30.85 4.71
N VAL A 90 14.61 31.65 5.53
CA VAL A 90 14.09 31.21 6.83
C VAL A 90 12.76 30.51 6.58
N THR A 91 12.82 29.26 6.16
CA THR A 91 11.74 28.29 6.44
C THR A 91 12.27 27.38 7.53
N GLU A 92 11.64 27.38 8.70
CA GLU A 92 11.99 26.48 9.80
C GLU A 92 11.73 25.03 9.37
N GLN A 93 12.74 24.39 8.76
CA GLN A 93 12.71 22.96 8.50
C GLN A 93 12.96 22.24 9.83
N ILE A 94 11.90 21.63 10.37
CA ILE A 94 11.96 20.85 11.60
C ILE A 94 12.26 19.40 11.22
N THR A 95 13.38 18.87 11.71
CA THR A 95 13.65 17.42 11.66
C THR A 95 13.06 16.79 12.92
N TYR A 96 12.29 15.71 12.75
CA TYR A 96 11.86 14.87 13.86
C TYR A 96 12.88 13.75 14.08
N CYS A 97 13.28 13.56 15.33
CA CYS A 97 14.15 12.46 15.69
C CYS A 97 13.58 11.64 16.83
N VAL A 98 13.63 10.32 16.75
CA VAL A 98 13.28 9.48 17.89
C VAL A 98 14.50 9.37 18.81
N ALA A 99 14.31 9.57 20.11
CA ALA A 99 15.35 9.42 21.14
C ALA A 99 14.84 8.49 22.26
N CYS A 100 15.72 7.67 22.84
CA CYS A 100 15.43 6.81 24.00
C CYS A 100 16.34 7.19 25.17
N PRO A 101 15.97 6.90 26.42
CA PRO A 101 15.84 7.81 27.59
C PRO A 101 16.58 9.19 27.59
N PRO A 102 16.16 10.13 28.48
CA PRO A 102 16.52 11.56 28.45
C PRO A 102 18.02 11.94 28.53
N ASP A 103 18.91 10.98 28.79
CA ASP A 103 20.36 11.21 28.82
C ASP A 103 21.04 10.96 27.47
N SER A 104 20.34 10.41 26.47
CA SER A 104 20.88 10.24 25.12
C SER A 104 20.79 11.56 24.35
N LYS A 105 21.95 12.09 23.95
CA LYS A 105 22.04 13.33 23.15
C LYS A 105 21.97 13.07 21.64
N GLY A 106 21.49 11.90 21.21
CA GLY A 106 21.61 11.43 19.84
C GLY A 106 20.39 10.63 19.37
N PRO A 107 20.22 10.48 18.05
CA PRO A 107 19.14 9.68 17.49
C PRO A 107 19.30 8.20 17.86
N VAL A 108 18.17 7.49 17.99
CA VAL A 108 18.17 6.02 18.21
C VAL A 108 18.78 5.29 17.03
N SER A 109 19.51 4.21 17.30
CA SER A 109 20.03 3.31 16.27
C SER A 109 18.92 2.54 15.55
N ASN A 110 19.20 2.01 14.35
CA ASN A 110 18.29 1.12 13.63
C ASN A 110 17.88 -0.12 14.45
N GLN A 111 18.80 -0.63 15.28
CA GLN A 111 18.49 -1.75 16.17
C GLN A 111 17.49 -1.36 17.26
N GLU A 112 17.62 -0.16 17.81
CA GLU A 112 16.69 0.38 18.81
C GLU A 112 15.32 0.71 18.21
N LEU A 113 15.27 1.28 17.00
CA LEU A 113 14.02 1.52 16.27
C LEU A 113 13.28 0.20 15.99
N ARG A 114 13.99 -0.85 15.56
CA ARG A 114 13.42 -2.19 15.36
C ARG A 114 12.88 -2.76 16.67
N ARG A 115 13.62 -2.65 17.76
CA ARG A 115 13.15 -3.10 19.08
C ARG A 115 11.88 -2.34 19.48
N LEU A 116 11.89 -1.02 19.35
CA LEU A 116 10.74 -0.17 19.69
C LEU A 116 9.52 -0.50 18.83
N LEU A 117 9.69 -0.74 17.53
CA LEU A 117 8.62 -1.20 16.64
C LEU A 117 8.03 -2.54 17.12
N ALA A 118 8.87 -3.49 17.51
CA ALA A 118 8.41 -4.76 18.05
C ALA A 118 7.64 -4.59 19.37
N ASP A 119 8.13 -3.73 20.27
CA ASP A 119 7.52 -3.43 21.57
C ASP A 119 6.16 -2.73 21.42
N VAL A 120 6.04 -1.77 20.50
CA VAL A 120 4.80 -1.06 20.16
C VAL A 120 3.75 -2.03 19.59
N CYS A 121 4.17 -2.98 18.76
CA CYS A 121 3.27 -3.94 18.14
C CYS A 121 2.89 -5.11 19.05
N ALA A 122 3.68 -5.43 20.08
CA ALA A 122 3.47 -6.60 20.95
C ALA A 122 2.06 -6.71 21.57
N PRO A 123 1.38 -5.63 22.00
CA PRO A 123 0.03 -5.70 22.54
C PRO A 123 -1.01 -6.30 21.57
N LEU A 124 -0.80 -6.16 20.26
CA LEU A 124 -1.74 -6.63 19.23
C LEU A 124 -1.91 -8.15 19.21
N GLU A 125 -0.94 -8.91 19.73
CA GLU A 125 -1.03 -10.38 19.84
C GLU A 125 -2.18 -10.86 20.72
N ARG A 126 -2.72 -9.97 21.56
CA ARG A 126 -3.83 -10.26 22.48
C ARG A 126 -5.12 -9.56 22.09
N MET A 127 -5.11 -8.81 20.99
CA MET A 127 -6.28 -8.08 20.52
C MET A 127 -7.13 -8.98 19.62
N GLU A 128 -8.43 -8.99 19.87
CA GLU A 128 -9.41 -9.54 18.94
C GLU A 128 -9.69 -8.46 17.89
N LEU A 129 -9.26 -8.73 16.65
CA LEU A 129 -9.49 -7.85 15.50
C LEU A 129 -10.60 -8.42 14.63
N ASP A 130 -11.48 -7.55 14.14
CA ASP A 130 -12.66 -7.95 13.37
C ASP A 130 -12.38 -7.93 11.85
N TRP A 131 -11.73 -9.00 11.38
CA TRP A 131 -11.12 -9.09 10.05
C TRP A 131 -12.12 -9.07 8.88
N LEU A 132 -13.00 -10.06 8.81
CA LEU A 132 -13.94 -10.21 7.70
C LEU A 132 -14.93 -9.04 7.61
N PRO A 133 -15.51 -8.53 8.71
CA PRO A 133 -16.36 -7.34 8.64
C PRO A 133 -15.60 -6.08 8.21
N SER A 134 -14.33 -5.89 8.64
CA SER A 134 -13.49 -4.80 8.12
C SER A 134 -13.29 -4.91 6.61
N LEU A 135 -12.92 -6.10 6.13
CA LEU A 135 -12.75 -6.39 4.71
C LEU A 135 -14.05 -6.18 3.91
N SER A 136 -15.17 -6.71 4.41
CA SER A 136 -16.49 -6.57 3.77
C SER A 136 -16.88 -5.12 3.61
N ARG A 137 -16.72 -4.29 4.65
CA ARG A 137 -16.98 -2.84 4.57
C ARG A 137 -16.10 -2.18 3.51
N THR A 138 -14.82 -2.54 3.46
CA THR A 138 -13.89 -2.02 2.44
C THR A 138 -14.34 -2.39 1.03
N VAL A 139 -14.70 -3.64 0.78
CA VAL A 139 -15.19 -4.09 -0.54
C VAL A 139 -16.48 -3.34 -0.92
N THR A 140 -17.38 -3.09 0.03
CA THR A 140 -18.57 -2.25 -0.20
C THR A 140 -18.19 -0.82 -0.56
N ASP A 141 -17.32 -0.17 0.21
CA ASP A 141 -16.85 1.20 -0.07
C ASP A 141 -16.23 1.30 -1.47
N ILE A 142 -15.40 0.31 -1.86
CA ILE A 142 -14.79 0.23 -3.20
C ILE A 142 -15.87 0.10 -4.27
N SER A 143 -16.81 -0.83 -4.08
CA SER A 143 -17.89 -1.09 -5.04
C SER A 143 -18.73 0.17 -5.29
N GLU A 144 -19.03 0.94 -4.24
CA GLU A 144 -19.74 2.21 -4.36
C GLU A 144 -18.93 3.26 -5.14
N VAL A 145 -17.63 3.41 -4.84
CA VAL A 145 -16.75 4.31 -5.60
C VAL A 145 -16.72 3.94 -7.07
N LEU A 146 -16.53 2.66 -7.39
CA LEU A 146 -16.48 2.20 -8.79
C LEU A 146 -17.83 2.35 -9.49
N GLN A 147 -18.94 2.03 -8.82
CA GLN A 147 -20.28 2.22 -9.36
C GLN A 147 -20.57 3.70 -9.69
N GLU A 148 -20.13 4.63 -8.83
CA GLU A 148 -20.30 6.08 -9.06
C GLU A 148 -19.42 6.63 -10.18
N LEU A 149 -18.27 6.02 -10.47
CA LEU A 149 -17.31 6.51 -11.46
C LEU A 149 -17.46 5.83 -12.83
N MET A 150 -17.90 4.57 -12.81
CA MET A 150 -17.92 3.69 -13.98
C MET A 150 -19.32 3.26 -14.40
N GLY A 151 -20.30 3.31 -13.50
CA GLY A 151 -21.62 2.71 -13.71
C GLY A 151 -22.41 3.22 -14.92
N ASP A 152 -22.07 4.41 -15.43
CA ASP A 152 -22.69 4.98 -16.63
C ASP A 152 -22.18 4.34 -17.94
N TRP A 153 -21.03 3.67 -17.92
CA TRP A 153 -20.35 3.16 -19.13
C TRP A 153 -19.79 1.75 -19.00
N LEU A 154 -19.69 1.20 -17.79
CA LEU A 154 -19.34 -0.19 -17.52
C LEU A 154 -20.27 -0.76 -16.45
N ASP A 155 -20.88 -1.92 -16.73
CA ASP A 155 -21.72 -2.61 -15.75
C ASP A 155 -20.85 -3.27 -14.67
N VAL A 156 -20.76 -2.58 -13.53
CA VAL A 156 -20.07 -3.05 -12.32
C VAL A 156 -21.05 -3.44 -11.21
N SER A 157 -22.34 -3.56 -11.51
CA SER A 157 -23.38 -3.84 -10.51
C SER A 157 -23.19 -5.18 -9.80
N GLY A 158 -22.55 -6.15 -10.47
CA GLY A 158 -22.18 -7.44 -9.91
C GLY A 158 -21.20 -7.37 -8.72
N LEU A 159 -20.50 -6.24 -8.52
CA LEU A 159 -19.60 -6.06 -7.38
C LEU A 159 -20.34 -6.03 -6.04
N HIS A 160 -21.60 -5.62 -6.00
CA HIS A 160 -22.40 -5.61 -4.76
C HIS A 160 -22.64 -7.01 -4.18
N GLU A 161 -22.49 -8.05 -4.98
CA GLU A 161 -22.62 -9.44 -4.57
C GLU A 161 -21.27 -10.07 -4.13
N THR A 162 -20.19 -9.29 -4.13
CA THR A 162 -18.86 -9.78 -3.81
C THR A 162 -18.82 -10.34 -2.40
N LYS A 163 -18.44 -11.60 -2.28
CA LYS A 163 -18.27 -12.28 -0.99
C LYS A 163 -16.85 -12.09 -0.49
N VAL A 164 -16.70 -12.08 0.82
CA VAL A 164 -15.38 -12.09 1.48
C VAL A 164 -15.28 -13.34 2.35
N GLN A 165 -14.14 -14.02 2.29
CA GLN A 165 -13.93 -15.24 3.08
C GLN A 165 -12.44 -15.44 3.43
N HIS A 166 -12.19 -16.34 4.38
CA HIS A 166 -10.84 -16.78 4.68
C HIS A 166 -10.36 -17.85 3.70
N ALA A 167 -9.05 -17.86 3.45
CA ALA A 167 -8.37 -18.91 2.72
C ALA A 167 -8.49 -20.24 3.48
N VAL A 168 -8.58 -21.33 2.71
CA VAL A 168 -8.53 -22.67 3.29
C VAL A 168 -7.10 -22.97 3.72
N MET A 169 -6.94 -23.35 4.98
CA MET A 169 -5.64 -23.66 5.57
C MET A 169 -5.36 -25.16 5.45
N PHE A 170 -4.49 -25.54 4.52
CA PHE A 170 -4.04 -26.93 4.34
C PHE A 170 -3.04 -27.35 5.43
N ASN A 171 -2.32 -26.39 6.02
CA ASN A 171 -1.32 -26.62 7.08
C ASN A 171 -0.12 -27.46 6.64
N GLU A 172 0.21 -27.45 5.35
CA GLU A 172 1.42 -28.09 4.80
C GLU A 172 2.56 -27.06 4.66
N ASP A 173 3.81 -27.52 4.61
CA ASP A 173 4.96 -26.61 4.46
C ASP A 173 4.92 -25.92 3.09
N TRP A 174 4.67 -26.70 2.02
CA TRP A 174 4.61 -26.20 0.65
C TRP A 174 3.43 -25.25 0.40
N SER A 175 2.36 -25.34 1.20
CA SER A 175 1.14 -24.54 1.01
C SER A 175 1.23 -23.16 1.67
N THR A 176 2.19 -22.96 2.57
CA THR A 176 2.30 -21.74 3.38
C THR A 176 2.34 -20.46 2.53
N PRO A 177 3.12 -20.36 1.44
CA PRO A 177 3.13 -19.16 0.58
C PRO A 177 1.76 -18.86 -0.04
N TYR A 178 0.94 -19.87 -0.33
CA TYR A 178 -0.38 -19.68 -0.94
C TYR A 178 -1.45 -19.29 0.10
N GLU A 179 -1.34 -19.80 1.32
CA GLU A 179 -2.29 -19.56 2.41
C GLU A 179 -2.17 -18.16 3.03
N VAL A 180 -1.01 -17.53 2.90
CA VAL A 180 -0.76 -16.16 3.39
C VAL A 180 -1.01 -15.08 2.33
N CYS A 181 -1.36 -15.50 1.10
CA CYS A 181 -1.69 -14.61 0.01
C CYS A 181 -3.17 -14.22 0.00
N TRP A 182 -3.42 -13.03 -0.52
CA TRP A 182 -4.77 -12.56 -0.87
C TRP A 182 -5.08 -13.01 -2.29
N GLN A 183 -6.36 -13.28 -2.57
CA GLN A 183 -6.78 -13.77 -3.88
C GLN A 183 -8.15 -13.19 -4.27
N ALA A 184 -8.31 -12.87 -5.55
CA ALA A 184 -9.60 -12.62 -6.17
C ALA A 184 -10.04 -13.83 -7.02
N ASP A 185 -11.23 -14.37 -6.72
CA ASP A 185 -11.93 -15.31 -7.59
C ASP A 185 -12.99 -14.55 -8.40
N GLY A 186 -12.63 -14.20 -9.64
CA GLY A 186 -13.52 -13.52 -10.57
C GLY A 186 -14.81 -14.29 -10.88
N ALA A 187 -14.70 -15.61 -11.02
CA ALA A 187 -15.85 -16.46 -11.36
C ALA A 187 -16.79 -16.62 -10.15
N GLY A 188 -16.22 -16.80 -8.97
CA GLY A 188 -16.94 -16.89 -7.71
C GLY A 188 -17.38 -15.55 -7.12
N ARG A 189 -16.94 -14.41 -7.70
CA ARG A 189 -17.12 -13.05 -7.17
C ARG A 189 -16.72 -12.97 -5.71
N CYS A 190 -15.49 -13.38 -5.42
CA CYS A 190 -15.04 -13.53 -4.05
C CYS A 190 -13.64 -12.96 -3.85
N ILE A 191 -13.45 -12.24 -2.73
CA ILE A 191 -12.14 -11.88 -2.21
C ILE A 191 -11.81 -12.84 -1.06
N ILE A 192 -10.68 -13.53 -1.20
CA ILE A 192 -10.17 -14.50 -0.24
C ILE A 192 -8.99 -13.85 0.46
N MET A 193 -9.10 -13.71 1.78
CA MET A 193 -8.02 -13.20 2.61
C MET A 193 -7.37 -14.33 3.42
N PRO A 194 -6.13 -14.19 3.86
CA PRO A 194 -5.52 -15.18 4.75
C PRO A 194 -6.35 -15.39 6.02
N ASP A 195 -6.36 -16.62 6.54
CA ASP A 195 -7.00 -16.95 7.82
C ASP A 195 -6.10 -16.55 8.99
N VAL A 196 -5.85 -15.24 9.12
CA VAL A 196 -4.93 -14.65 10.11
C VAL A 196 -5.23 -15.10 11.55
N PRO A 197 -6.50 -15.16 12.01
CA PRO A 197 -6.82 -15.67 13.35
C PRO A 197 -6.31 -17.09 13.62
N ASN A 198 -6.17 -17.91 12.57
CA ASN A 198 -5.71 -19.30 12.65
C ASN A 198 -4.26 -19.49 12.22
N PHE A 199 -3.46 -18.42 12.12
CA PHE A 199 -2.05 -18.53 11.81
C PHE A 199 -1.28 -19.32 12.88
N THR A 200 -0.56 -20.34 12.42
CA THR A 200 0.43 -21.07 13.21
C THR A 200 1.79 -20.35 13.18
N GLU A 201 2.73 -20.74 14.04
CA GLU A 201 4.11 -20.22 14.05
C GLU A 201 4.76 -20.21 12.66
N ARG A 202 4.50 -21.23 11.84
CA ARG A 202 5.03 -21.33 10.48
C ARG A 202 4.71 -20.10 9.62
N ARG A 203 3.48 -19.59 9.68
CA ARG A 203 3.03 -18.46 8.84
C ARG A 203 3.60 -17.14 9.36
N PHE A 204 3.66 -16.98 10.69
CA PHE A 204 4.39 -15.86 11.28
C PHE A 204 5.88 -15.88 10.90
N GLY A 205 6.51 -17.07 10.89
CA GLY A 205 7.87 -17.28 10.41
C GLY A 205 8.03 -16.87 8.95
N HIS A 206 7.09 -17.24 8.08
CA HIS A 206 7.09 -16.81 6.67
C HIS A 206 7.13 -15.27 6.54
N PHE A 207 6.31 -14.54 7.29
CA PHE A 207 6.35 -13.07 7.30
C PHE A 207 7.66 -12.51 7.86
N ALA A 208 8.24 -13.13 8.89
CA ALA A 208 9.53 -12.72 9.42
C ALA A 208 10.64 -12.90 8.37
N ASP A 209 10.67 -14.04 7.67
CA ASP A 209 11.70 -14.39 6.70
C ASP A 209 11.59 -13.55 5.42
N HIS A 210 10.36 -13.35 4.91
CA HIS A 210 10.13 -12.75 3.59
C HIS A 210 9.87 -11.25 3.66
N MET A 211 9.14 -10.79 4.67
CA MET A 211 8.75 -9.38 4.83
C MET A 211 9.58 -8.66 5.90
N GLY A 212 10.31 -9.39 6.75
CA GLY A 212 11.15 -8.81 7.80
C GLY A 212 10.37 -8.38 9.04
N HIS A 213 9.17 -8.94 9.26
CA HIS A 213 8.39 -8.66 10.47
C HIS A 213 9.13 -9.15 11.72
N LEU A 214 9.14 -8.33 12.76
CA LEU A 214 9.94 -8.51 13.97
C LEU A 214 9.20 -9.27 15.06
N CYS A 215 7.86 -9.23 15.05
CA CYS A 215 7.00 -9.93 15.99
C CYS A 215 5.64 -10.30 15.36
N ARG A 216 4.85 -11.12 16.05
CA ARG A 216 3.51 -11.51 15.57
C ARG A 216 2.58 -10.33 15.54
N GLY A 217 2.65 -9.46 16.56
CA GLY A 217 1.86 -8.23 16.62
C GLY A 217 2.05 -7.35 15.39
N GLN A 218 3.28 -7.25 14.88
CA GLN A 218 3.57 -6.52 13.64
C GLN A 218 2.90 -7.18 12.43
N THR A 219 2.93 -8.51 12.35
CA THR A 219 2.23 -9.24 11.28
C THR A 219 0.72 -9.03 11.34
N LEU A 220 0.12 -9.08 12.54
CA LEU A 220 -1.30 -8.81 12.74
C LEU A 220 -1.65 -7.37 12.32
N LEU A 221 -0.84 -6.39 12.69
CA LEU A 221 -1.04 -5.01 12.27
C LEU A 221 -1.14 -4.87 10.74
N TYR A 222 -0.13 -5.36 10.03
CA TYR A 222 -0.04 -5.15 8.59
C TYR A 222 -1.01 -5.99 7.77
N GLN A 223 -1.41 -7.15 8.28
CA GLN A 223 -2.55 -7.85 7.70
C GLN A 223 -3.83 -7.05 7.90
N TYR A 224 -4.02 -6.41 9.06
CA TYR A 224 -5.25 -5.67 9.35
C TYR A 224 -5.33 -4.40 8.50
N LEU A 225 -4.24 -3.64 8.42
CA LEU A 225 -4.12 -2.52 7.47
C LEU A 225 -4.29 -3.00 6.02
N GLY A 226 -3.82 -4.22 5.71
CA GLY A 226 -4.06 -4.92 4.46
C GLY A 226 -5.54 -5.06 4.09
N THR A 227 -6.45 -5.17 5.06
CA THR A 227 -7.92 -5.20 4.80
C THR A 227 -8.45 -3.93 4.15
N SER A 228 -7.70 -2.82 4.19
CA SER A 228 -8.02 -1.58 3.47
C SER A 228 -7.25 -1.46 2.16
N VAL A 229 -5.95 -1.77 2.18
CA VAL A 229 -5.04 -1.56 1.04
C VAL A 229 -5.27 -2.58 -0.07
N ILE A 230 -5.24 -3.88 0.26
CA ILE A 230 -5.18 -4.97 -0.71
C ILE A 230 -6.49 -5.09 -1.52
N PRO A 231 -7.70 -4.94 -0.93
CA PRO A 231 -8.93 -5.06 -1.69
C PRO A 231 -9.08 -4.05 -2.83
N CYS A 232 -8.42 -2.88 -2.76
CA CYS A 232 -8.44 -1.92 -3.85
C CYS A 232 -7.76 -2.47 -5.12
N HIS A 233 -6.82 -3.42 -4.98
CA HIS A 233 -6.26 -4.17 -6.09
C HIS A 233 -7.17 -5.34 -6.49
N GLU A 234 -7.56 -6.17 -5.52
CA GLU A 234 -8.30 -7.41 -5.78
C GLU A 234 -9.70 -7.18 -6.38
N VAL A 235 -10.40 -6.11 -6.00
CA VAL A 235 -11.70 -5.79 -6.60
C VAL A 235 -11.55 -5.38 -8.07
N LEU A 236 -10.44 -4.76 -8.47
CA LEU A 236 -10.20 -4.44 -9.88
C LEU A 236 -10.04 -5.70 -10.72
N HIS A 237 -9.49 -6.78 -10.17
CA HIS A 237 -9.49 -8.09 -10.82
C HIS A 237 -10.90 -8.65 -11.02
N LEU A 238 -11.81 -8.43 -10.07
CA LEU A 238 -13.21 -8.80 -10.26
C LEU A 238 -13.84 -7.98 -11.40
N VAL A 239 -13.57 -6.67 -11.47
CA VAL A 239 -14.05 -5.81 -12.56
C VAL A 239 -13.51 -6.27 -13.91
N GLN A 240 -12.22 -6.62 -13.98
CA GLN A 240 -11.59 -7.16 -15.18
C GLN A 240 -12.28 -8.45 -15.64
N HIS A 241 -12.58 -9.35 -14.72
CA HIS A 241 -13.30 -10.57 -15.03
C HIS A 241 -14.72 -10.29 -15.55
N LEU A 242 -15.46 -9.39 -14.89
CA LEU A 242 -16.80 -8.97 -15.33
C LEU A 242 -16.75 -8.33 -16.73
N HIS A 243 -15.78 -7.44 -16.97
CA HIS A 243 -15.61 -6.75 -18.24
C HIS A 243 -15.23 -7.72 -19.38
N GLY A 244 -14.26 -8.61 -19.14
CA GLY A 244 -13.85 -9.62 -20.11
C GLY A 244 -15.00 -10.55 -20.51
N GLN A 245 -15.75 -11.08 -19.54
CA GLN A 245 -16.93 -11.91 -19.83
C GLN A 245 -17.98 -11.21 -20.70
N LEU A 246 -18.11 -9.88 -20.60
CA LEU A 246 -19.14 -9.11 -21.29
C LEU A 246 -18.71 -8.66 -22.69
N HIS A 247 -17.41 -8.45 -22.93
CA HIS A 247 -16.93 -7.73 -24.13
C HIS A 247 -15.96 -8.53 -24.99
N ASP A 248 -15.29 -9.57 -24.49
CA ASP A 248 -14.32 -10.34 -25.26
C ASP A 248 -14.34 -11.85 -24.93
N PRO A 249 -14.61 -12.73 -25.92
CA PRO A 249 -14.55 -14.17 -25.69
C PRO A 249 -13.13 -14.73 -25.51
N ASP A 250 -12.06 -13.97 -25.79
CA ASP A 250 -10.68 -14.43 -25.54
C ASP A 250 -10.39 -14.44 -24.03
N PRO A 251 -10.08 -15.59 -23.41
CA PRO A 251 -9.81 -15.69 -21.98
C PRO A 251 -8.53 -14.96 -21.54
N ARG A 252 -7.69 -14.51 -22.49
CA ARG A 252 -6.52 -13.66 -22.22
C ARG A 252 -6.88 -12.19 -22.16
N SER A 253 -8.04 -11.82 -22.67
CA SER A 253 -8.57 -10.46 -22.56
C SER A 253 -8.89 -10.19 -21.10
N TYR A 254 -8.27 -9.12 -20.59
CA TYR A 254 -8.43 -8.62 -19.23
C TYR A 254 -7.78 -9.44 -18.10
N ALA A 255 -6.78 -10.29 -18.40
CA ALA A 255 -5.83 -10.77 -17.39
C ALA A 255 -4.84 -9.64 -16.98
N MET A 256 -5.35 -8.58 -16.36
CA MET A 256 -4.67 -7.28 -16.25
C MET A 256 -4.19 -6.97 -14.82
N GLU A 257 -3.32 -7.82 -14.30
CA GLU A 257 -2.79 -7.69 -12.94
C GLU A 257 -2.04 -6.37 -12.65
N HIS A 258 -1.71 -5.63 -13.68
CA HIS A 258 -0.81 -4.49 -13.59
C HIS A 258 -1.53 -3.14 -13.61
N ASP A 259 -2.60 -3.00 -14.41
CA ASP A 259 -3.54 -1.88 -14.30
C ASP A 259 -4.12 -1.79 -12.88
N ALA A 260 -4.42 -2.94 -12.29
CA ALA A 260 -4.87 -3.04 -10.91
C ALA A 260 -3.84 -2.49 -9.93
N SER A 261 -2.53 -2.71 -10.16
CA SER A 261 -1.45 -2.16 -9.34
C SER A 261 -1.40 -0.64 -9.42
N ARG A 262 -1.50 -0.07 -10.63
CA ARG A 262 -1.45 1.38 -10.86
C ARG A 262 -2.69 2.12 -10.36
N LEU A 263 -3.85 1.47 -10.38
CA LEU A 263 -5.10 2.02 -9.85
C LEU A 263 -5.19 1.89 -8.32
N ASN A 264 -4.48 0.94 -7.72
CA ASN A 264 -4.64 0.53 -6.32
C ASN A 264 -4.66 1.71 -5.34
N TYR A 265 -3.55 2.43 -5.21
CA TYR A 265 -3.44 3.47 -4.19
C TYR A 265 -4.23 4.75 -4.52
N VAL A 266 -4.44 5.04 -5.82
CA VAL A 266 -5.30 6.13 -6.26
C VAL A 266 -6.76 5.83 -5.86
N LEU A 267 -7.24 4.60 -6.10
CA LEU A 267 -8.55 4.14 -5.65
C LEU A 267 -8.67 4.14 -4.13
N LEU A 268 -7.67 3.62 -3.43
CA LEU A 268 -7.60 3.63 -1.96
C LEU A 268 -7.79 5.04 -1.40
N TRP A 269 -7.18 6.07 -2.00
CA TRP A 269 -7.36 7.46 -1.56
C TRP A 269 -8.83 7.88 -1.53
N HIS A 270 -9.58 7.56 -2.59
CA HIS A 270 -11.00 7.89 -2.75
C HIS A 270 -11.90 7.05 -1.84
N VAL A 271 -11.55 5.77 -1.62
CA VAL A 271 -12.22 4.90 -0.65
C VAL A 271 -12.10 5.46 0.76
N LEU A 272 -10.89 5.89 1.15
CA LEU A 272 -10.63 6.44 2.48
C LEU A 272 -11.33 7.79 2.72
N GLU A 273 -11.58 8.61 1.69
CA GLU A 273 -12.37 9.86 1.82
C GLU A 273 -13.83 9.61 2.25
N ARG A 274 -14.40 8.44 1.93
CA ARG A 274 -15.79 8.11 2.31
C ARG A 274 -15.93 7.75 3.78
N ARG A 275 -14.84 7.37 4.45
CA ARG A 275 -14.86 6.85 5.82
C ARG A 275 -14.95 7.97 6.85
N ARG A 276 -16.17 8.42 7.13
CA ARG A 276 -16.44 9.49 8.10
C ARG A 276 -16.28 9.09 9.57
N ASN A 277 -16.23 7.79 9.88
CA ASN A 277 -16.31 7.28 11.25
C ASN A 277 -14.95 6.98 11.90
N LYS A 278 -13.82 7.32 11.25
CA LYS A 278 -12.48 7.13 11.81
C LYS A 278 -11.81 8.47 12.06
N PRO A 279 -10.85 8.57 12.99
CA PRO A 279 -10.02 9.77 13.09
C PRO A 279 -9.42 10.10 11.73
N GLY A 280 -9.45 11.38 11.32
CA GLY A 280 -9.02 11.77 9.97
C GLY A 280 -7.59 11.33 9.64
N TRP A 281 -6.73 11.18 10.64
CA TRP A 281 -5.35 10.70 10.49
C TRP A 281 -5.21 9.19 10.22
N THR A 282 -6.26 8.38 10.39
CA THR A 282 -6.22 6.94 10.03
C THR A 282 -5.99 6.74 8.53
N LYS A 283 -6.51 7.65 7.71
CA LYS A 283 -6.20 7.71 6.29
C LYS A 283 -4.71 7.79 6.04
N TRP A 284 -4.00 8.63 6.79
CA TRP A 284 -2.55 8.76 6.67
C TRP A 284 -1.81 7.51 7.10
N VAL A 285 -2.25 6.84 8.18
CA VAL A 285 -1.64 5.57 8.61
C VAL A 285 -1.70 4.54 7.49
N ILE A 286 -2.87 4.38 6.88
CA ILE A 286 -3.08 3.41 5.79
C ILE A 286 -2.29 3.81 4.54
N MET A 287 -2.29 5.09 4.16
CA MET A 287 -1.55 5.57 3.00
C MET A 287 -0.03 5.47 3.19
N LEU A 288 0.47 5.80 4.38
CA LEU A 288 1.89 5.70 4.70
C LEU A 288 2.35 4.24 4.72
N GLU A 289 1.51 3.32 5.20
CA GLU A 289 1.80 1.89 5.08
C GLU A 289 1.93 1.45 3.61
N GLY A 290 1.03 1.92 2.74
CA GLY A 290 1.17 1.70 1.30
C GLY A 290 2.52 2.19 0.75
N LEU A 291 2.96 3.39 1.16
CA LEU A 291 4.26 3.95 0.77
C LEU A 291 5.44 3.18 1.37
N ASN A 292 5.35 2.71 2.62
CA ASN A 292 6.39 1.89 3.25
C ASN A 292 6.61 0.59 2.46
N ARG A 293 5.53 -0.05 1.99
CA ARG A 293 5.63 -1.23 1.11
C ARG A 293 6.35 -0.92 -0.19
N THR A 294 6.06 0.22 -0.81
CA THR A 294 6.77 0.68 -2.01
C THR A 294 8.26 0.87 -1.74
N LEU A 295 8.62 1.58 -0.66
CA LEU A 295 10.03 1.84 -0.29
C LEU A 295 10.78 0.54 0.05
N TRP A 296 10.14 -0.35 0.80
CA TRP A 296 10.68 -1.67 1.10
C TRP A 296 10.91 -2.48 -0.18
N ALA A 297 9.93 -2.49 -1.08
CA ALA A 297 10.01 -3.22 -2.33
C ALA A 297 11.15 -2.71 -3.20
N GLN A 298 11.31 -1.40 -3.27
CA GLN A 298 12.41 -0.74 -3.96
C GLN A 298 13.77 -1.15 -3.39
N LYS A 299 13.96 -1.06 -2.06
CA LYS A 299 15.20 -1.50 -1.40
C LYS A 299 15.51 -2.96 -1.68
N LYS A 300 14.50 -3.82 -1.64
CA LYS A 300 14.63 -5.26 -1.92
C LYS A 300 15.02 -5.49 -3.38
N LEU A 301 14.37 -4.83 -4.34
CA LEU A 301 14.70 -4.92 -5.76
C LEU A 301 16.16 -4.56 -6.03
N HIS A 302 16.67 -3.48 -5.43
CA HIS A 302 18.08 -3.08 -5.52
C HIS A 302 19.06 -4.07 -4.87
N SER A 303 18.61 -4.82 -3.86
CA SER A 303 19.45 -5.83 -3.19
C SER A 303 19.53 -7.17 -3.94
N THR A 304 18.76 -7.35 -5.01
CA THR A 304 18.75 -8.59 -5.79
C THR A 304 19.99 -8.72 -6.69
N SER A 305 20.40 -9.97 -6.97
CA SER A 305 21.57 -10.30 -7.81
C SER A 305 21.46 -9.84 -9.26
N ILE A 306 20.25 -9.59 -9.75
CA ILE A 306 19.94 -9.16 -11.12
C ILE A 306 19.69 -7.64 -11.23
N GLY A 307 20.08 -6.87 -10.21
CA GLY A 307 19.63 -5.49 -9.96
C GLY A 307 19.39 -4.59 -11.18
N LEU A 308 20.35 -4.46 -12.12
CA LEU A 308 20.18 -3.59 -13.29
C LEU A 308 19.14 -4.11 -14.30
N SER A 309 19.16 -5.41 -14.63
CA SER A 309 18.19 -5.98 -15.57
C SER A 309 16.78 -6.01 -14.98
N ALA A 310 16.67 -6.21 -13.65
CA ALA A 310 15.40 -6.11 -12.94
C ALA A 310 14.81 -4.69 -12.99
N CYS A 311 15.64 -3.67 -12.77
CA CYS A 311 15.22 -2.27 -12.89
C CYS A 311 14.79 -1.91 -14.33
N GLU A 312 15.48 -2.42 -15.35
CA GLU A 312 15.10 -2.18 -16.75
C GLU A 312 13.82 -2.93 -17.17
N ALA A 313 13.64 -4.18 -16.72
CA ALA A 313 12.41 -4.94 -16.92
C ALA A 313 11.23 -4.27 -16.23
N TYR A 314 11.42 -3.83 -14.98
CA TYR A 314 10.47 -2.99 -14.29
C TYR A 314 10.11 -1.74 -15.10
N ARG A 315 11.10 -0.95 -15.55
CA ARG A 315 10.82 0.30 -16.26
C ARG A 315 9.98 0.06 -17.51
N ARG A 316 10.35 -0.95 -18.32
CA ARG A 316 9.57 -1.32 -19.52
C ARG A 316 8.14 -1.70 -19.17
N TRP A 317 7.96 -2.41 -18.06
CA TRP A 317 6.64 -2.78 -17.57
C TRP A 317 5.83 -1.57 -17.07
N ALA A 318 6.42 -0.67 -16.27
CA ALA A 318 5.74 0.53 -15.77
C ALA A 318 5.37 1.51 -16.90
N ASP A 319 6.29 1.76 -17.84
CA ASP A 319 6.10 2.65 -18.99
C ASP A 319 4.98 2.18 -19.93
N SER A 320 4.79 0.86 -20.01
CA SER A 320 3.75 0.24 -20.82
C SER A 320 2.43 0.04 -20.07
N PHE A 321 2.26 0.65 -18.89
CA PHE A 321 1.08 0.44 -18.04
C PHE A 321 0.88 -1.04 -17.68
N GLY A 322 1.98 -1.78 -17.53
CA GLY A 322 1.97 -3.21 -17.21
C GLY A 322 1.94 -4.15 -18.41
N ILE A 323 1.84 -3.64 -19.64
CA ILE A 323 1.63 -4.46 -20.83
C ILE A 323 2.89 -5.21 -21.25
N ILE A 324 4.09 -4.66 -21.03
CA ILE A 324 5.34 -5.36 -21.32
C ILE A 324 5.75 -6.13 -20.08
N SER A 325 5.26 -7.37 -19.95
CA SER A 325 5.54 -8.23 -18.80
C SER A 325 7.05 -8.39 -18.56
N PRO A 326 7.52 -8.30 -17.29
CA PRO A 326 8.91 -8.57 -16.95
C PRO A 326 9.21 -10.07 -16.90
N CYS A 327 8.20 -10.94 -17.10
CA CYS A 327 8.31 -12.40 -16.99
C CYS A 327 9.49 -12.98 -17.76
N ASP A 328 9.81 -12.51 -18.96
CA ASP A 328 10.97 -13.05 -19.70
C ASP A 328 12.29 -12.75 -18.97
N THR A 329 12.45 -11.54 -18.42
CA THR A 329 13.65 -11.18 -17.64
C THR A 329 13.67 -11.86 -16.28
N PHE A 330 12.50 -12.09 -15.69
CA PHE A 330 12.36 -12.73 -14.39
C PHE A 330 12.47 -14.25 -14.46
N ALA A 331 12.02 -14.87 -15.55
CA ALA A 331 12.14 -16.30 -15.80
C ALA A 331 13.60 -16.75 -15.86
N GLU A 332 14.51 -15.89 -16.33
CA GLU A 332 15.96 -16.12 -16.26
C GLU A 332 16.48 -16.24 -14.81
N ALA A 333 15.76 -15.73 -13.81
CA ALA A 333 16.09 -15.80 -12.39
C ALA A 333 15.51 -17.06 -11.68
N GLY A 334 14.67 -17.84 -12.36
CA GLY A 334 13.95 -18.99 -11.79
C GLY A 334 12.63 -18.64 -11.11
N ASP A 335 11.74 -19.61 -10.98
CA ASP A 335 10.32 -19.41 -10.66
C ASP A 335 10.07 -18.67 -9.33
N GLU A 336 10.74 -19.07 -8.23
CA GLU A 336 10.55 -18.44 -6.91
C GLU A 336 11.03 -16.99 -6.89
N GLN A 337 12.17 -16.71 -7.53
CA GLN A 337 12.73 -15.37 -7.61
C GLN A 337 11.89 -14.49 -8.55
N ALA A 338 11.35 -15.06 -9.62
CA ALA A 338 10.49 -14.36 -10.55
C ALA A 338 9.20 -13.85 -9.88
N LEU A 339 8.53 -14.70 -9.11
CA LEU A 339 7.33 -14.33 -8.34
C LEU A 339 7.63 -13.24 -7.31
N GLN A 340 8.77 -13.35 -6.62
CA GLN A 340 9.22 -12.34 -5.68
C GLN A 340 9.44 -11.00 -6.38
N LEU A 341 10.18 -11.00 -7.49
CA LEU A 341 10.44 -9.79 -8.27
C LEU A 341 9.14 -9.15 -8.72
N GLU A 342 8.23 -9.92 -9.30
CA GLU A 342 6.94 -9.42 -9.74
C GLU A 342 6.14 -8.74 -8.61
N SER A 343 6.10 -9.36 -7.43
CA SER A 343 5.47 -8.77 -6.23
C SER A 343 6.12 -7.44 -5.80
N LEU A 344 7.45 -7.36 -5.82
CA LEU A 344 8.18 -6.13 -5.54
C LEU A 344 7.80 -5.04 -6.55
N VAL A 345 7.80 -5.38 -7.82
CA VAL A 345 7.52 -4.43 -8.89
C VAL A 345 6.07 -3.91 -8.83
N LYS A 346 5.08 -4.78 -8.55
CA LYS A 346 3.67 -4.38 -8.30
C LYS A 346 3.55 -3.31 -7.21
N SER A 347 4.28 -3.51 -6.11
CA SER A 347 4.29 -2.60 -4.96
C SER A 347 4.92 -1.24 -5.27
N ILE A 348 5.94 -1.22 -6.13
CA ILE A 348 6.56 0.02 -6.60
C ILE A 348 5.57 0.81 -7.48
N VAL A 349 4.99 0.19 -8.50
CA VAL A 349 4.01 0.84 -9.41
C VAL A 349 2.83 1.46 -8.66
N ALA A 350 2.30 0.76 -7.65
CA ALA A 350 1.21 1.29 -6.83
C ALA A 350 1.61 2.61 -6.11
N GLY A 351 2.83 2.66 -5.58
CA GLY A 351 3.38 3.86 -4.95
C GLY A 351 3.61 4.98 -5.95
N GLU A 352 4.18 4.69 -7.12
CA GLU A 352 4.43 5.70 -8.15
C GLU A 352 3.14 6.36 -8.64
N ALA A 353 2.06 5.60 -8.78
CA ALA A 353 0.78 6.12 -9.23
C ALA A 353 0.22 7.24 -8.34
N LEU A 354 0.57 7.25 -7.04
CA LEU A 354 0.24 8.36 -6.15
C LEU A 354 1.05 9.62 -6.42
N THR A 355 2.29 9.47 -6.91
CA THR A 355 3.22 10.58 -7.14
C THR A 355 2.98 11.30 -8.45
N VAL A 356 2.20 10.71 -9.35
CA VAL A 356 1.87 11.24 -10.67
C VAL A 356 0.57 12.03 -10.62
N GLY A 357 0.48 13.12 -11.39
CA GLY A 357 -0.69 14.01 -11.40
C GLY A 357 -0.75 14.94 -10.19
N THR A 358 -1.96 15.22 -9.70
CA THR A 358 -2.17 16.08 -8.53
C THR A 358 -2.15 15.27 -7.22
N LEU A 359 -1.61 15.88 -6.17
CA LEU A 359 -1.65 15.36 -4.80
C LEU A 359 -2.45 16.33 -3.92
N PRO A 360 -3.59 15.93 -3.33
CA PRO A 360 -4.20 14.60 -3.42
C PRO A 360 -4.75 14.26 -4.81
N PRO A 361 -4.82 12.97 -5.20
CA PRO A 361 -5.34 12.57 -6.51
C PRO A 361 -6.80 12.99 -6.65
N SER A 362 -7.12 13.70 -7.74
CA SER A 362 -8.48 14.15 -8.00
C SER A 362 -9.38 13.01 -8.48
N ARG A 363 -10.69 13.26 -8.53
CA ARG A 363 -11.66 12.33 -9.12
C ARG A 363 -11.38 12.12 -10.61
N GLU A 364 -11.02 13.19 -11.31
CA GLU A 364 -10.68 13.18 -12.74
C GLU A 364 -9.43 12.32 -13.01
N HIS A 365 -8.44 12.37 -12.12
CA HIS A 365 -7.27 11.48 -12.17
C HIS A 365 -7.72 10.01 -12.12
N LEU A 366 -8.48 9.60 -11.10
CA LEU A 366 -8.95 8.22 -11.01
C LEU A 366 -9.81 7.82 -12.22
N MET A 367 -10.70 8.69 -12.69
CA MET A 367 -11.52 8.43 -13.87
C MET A 367 -10.69 8.23 -15.13
N ALA A 368 -9.63 9.00 -15.34
CA ALA A 368 -8.75 8.85 -16.49
C ALA A 368 -8.02 7.50 -16.48
N LEU A 369 -7.53 7.06 -15.31
CA LEU A 369 -6.92 5.75 -15.16
C LEU A 369 -7.93 4.62 -15.41
N LEU A 370 -9.14 4.71 -14.86
CA LEU A 370 -10.19 3.70 -15.06
C LEU A 370 -10.62 3.60 -16.53
N ARG A 371 -10.79 4.73 -17.22
CA ARG A 371 -11.12 4.73 -18.65
C ARG A 371 -10.02 4.15 -19.51
N THR A 372 -8.77 4.38 -19.14
CA THR A 372 -7.61 3.79 -19.83
C THR A 372 -7.55 2.27 -19.60
N ALA A 373 -7.81 1.83 -18.35
CA ALA A 373 -7.78 0.43 -17.97
C ALA A 373 -8.92 -0.39 -18.62
N PHE A 374 -10.13 0.15 -18.65
CA PHE A 374 -11.34 -0.55 -19.09
C PHE A 374 -11.88 0.00 -20.42
N ASP A 375 -10.99 0.45 -21.31
CA ASP A 375 -11.40 0.92 -22.63
C ASP A 375 -11.98 -0.25 -23.47
N PRO A 376 -13.17 -0.11 -24.06
CA PRO A 376 -13.79 -1.17 -24.87
C PRO A 376 -13.00 -1.59 -26.11
N GLY A 377 -12.05 -0.75 -26.57
CA GLY A 377 -11.16 -1.06 -27.67
C GLY A 377 -10.02 -2.02 -27.30
N ARG A 378 -9.80 -2.28 -26.00
CA ARG A 378 -8.77 -3.21 -25.52
C ARG A 378 -9.25 -4.65 -25.58
N CYS A 379 -9.11 -5.29 -26.73
CA CYS A 379 -9.53 -6.68 -26.96
C CYS A 379 -8.34 -7.61 -27.24
N GLY A 380 -8.57 -8.92 -27.16
CA GLY A 380 -7.58 -9.96 -27.40
C GLY A 380 -6.50 -10.03 -26.33
N ASP A 381 -5.27 -10.33 -26.73
CA ASP A 381 -4.12 -10.38 -25.83
C ASP A 381 -3.80 -8.99 -25.28
N VAL A 382 -4.05 -8.78 -23.99
CA VAL A 382 -3.78 -7.48 -23.34
C VAL A 382 -2.31 -7.08 -23.37
N TYR A 383 -1.41 -8.05 -23.56
CA TYR A 383 0.03 -7.84 -23.69
C TYR A 383 0.46 -7.49 -25.13
N SER A 384 -0.49 -7.35 -26.07
CA SER A 384 -0.17 -7.08 -27.47
C SER A 384 0.35 -5.65 -27.70
N PRO A 385 1.19 -5.43 -28.75
CA PRO A 385 1.64 -4.10 -29.14
C PRO A 385 0.50 -3.13 -29.45
N GLU A 386 -0.62 -3.62 -29.99
CA GLU A 386 -1.81 -2.82 -30.28
C GLU A 386 -2.44 -2.28 -29.00
N ASN A 387 -2.62 -3.14 -28.00
CA ASN A 387 -3.12 -2.73 -26.67
C ASN A 387 -2.16 -1.79 -25.96
N SER A 388 -0.84 -2.00 -26.10
CA SER A 388 0.18 -1.05 -25.61
C SER A 388 0.00 0.32 -26.24
N SER A 389 -0.11 0.39 -27.56
CA SER A 389 -0.26 1.66 -28.28
C SER A 389 -1.57 2.37 -27.92
N LEU A 390 -2.67 1.62 -27.79
CA LEU A 390 -3.96 2.17 -27.40
C LEU A 390 -3.90 2.79 -26.00
N THR A 391 -3.39 2.03 -25.03
CA THR A 391 -3.23 2.47 -23.63
C THR A 391 -2.38 3.73 -23.53
N SER A 392 -1.23 3.76 -24.22
CA SER A 392 -0.37 4.95 -24.27
C SER A 392 -1.08 6.15 -24.92
N SER A 393 -2.00 5.95 -25.85
CA SER A 393 -2.75 7.04 -26.50
C SER A 393 -3.87 7.61 -25.62
N LEU A 394 -4.51 6.76 -24.80
CA LEU A 394 -5.63 7.12 -23.93
C LEU A 394 -5.17 7.79 -22.63
N LEU A 395 -4.02 7.38 -22.10
CA LEU A 395 -3.51 7.92 -20.84
C LEU A 395 -3.10 9.41 -21.01
N PRO A 396 -3.65 10.34 -20.21
CA PRO A 396 -3.25 11.75 -20.23
C PRO A 396 -1.74 11.91 -19.99
N GLU A 397 -1.12 12.89 -20.64
CA GLU A 397 0.33 13.08 -20.62
C GLU A 397 0.89 13.36 -19.22
N ASP A 398 0.14 14.11 -18.41
CA ASP A 398 0.44 14.39 -17.00
C ASP A 398 0.28 13.16 -16.08
N LEU A 399 -0.42 12.13 -16.56
CA LEU A 399 -0.59 10.84 -15.88
C LEU A 399 0.36 9.75 -16.40
N ARG A 400 1.17 10.05 -17.43
CA ARG A 400 2.24 9.17 -17.89
C ARG A 400 3.42 9.32 -16.96
N LEU A 401 4.09 8.20 -16.69
CA LEU A 401 5.38 8.24 -16.01
C LEU A 401 6.37 8.87 -16.99
N ASN A 402 6.85 10.07 -16.68
CA ASN A 402 7.94 10.63 -17.48
C ASN A 402 9.23 9.84 -17.14
N SER A 403 10.09 9.65 -18.14
CA SER A 403 11.32 8.84 -17.98
C SER A 403 12.25 9.33 -16.86
N LEU A 404 12.14 10.60 -16.45
CA LEU A 404 12.89 11.18 -15.34
C LEU A 404 12.30 10.75 -13.98
N ALA A 405 10.99 10.84 -13.80
CA ALA A 405 10.26 10.49 -12.58
C ALA A 405 10.36 8.99 -12.26
N ALA A 406 10.21 8.13 -13.27
CA ALA A 406 10.42 6.69 -13.12
C ALA A 406 11.89 6.34 -12.80
N SER A 407 12.84 7.10 -13.35
CA SER A 407 14.27 6.93 -13.02
C SER A 407 14.60 7.44 -11.62
N GLU A 408 13.94 8.50 -11.14
CA GLU A 408 14.09 9.02 -9.78
C GLU A 408 13.52 8.08 -8.72
N LEU A 409 12.39 7.41 -9.01
CA LEU A 409 11.80 6.37 -8.15
C LEU A 409 12.60 5.06 -8.11
N LEU A 410 13.51 4.87 -9.07
CA LEU A 410 14.53 3.82 -9.08
C LEU A 410 15.88 4.28 -8.53
N ARG A 411 16.03 5.55 -8.11
CA ARG A 411 17.24 5.95 -7.36
C ARG A 411 17.11 5.35 -5.97
N PRO A 412 18.14 4.65 -5.46
CA PRO A 412 18.10 4.04 -4.14
C PRO A 412 17.49 5.01 -3.12
N ALA A 413 16.60 4.54 -2.23
CA ALA A 413 16.01 5.39 -1.19
C ALA A 413 17.07 6.11 -0.31
N THR A 414 18.34 5.69 -0.37
CA THR A 414 19.51 6.34 0.21
C THR A 414 20.02 7.54 -0.59
N ASP A 415 19.39 7.92 -1.71
CA ASP A 415 19.74 9.10 -2.50
C ASP A 415 19.10 10.35 -1.89
N PRO A 416 19.89 11.26 -1.30
CA PRO A 416 19.37 12.47 -0.68
C PRO A 416 18.56 13.34 -1.65
N ALA A 417 18.79 13.21 -2.97
CA ALA A 417 18.09 13.98 -3.98
C ALA A 417 16.60 13.59 -4.10
N LEU A 418 16.23 12.32 -3.86
CA LEU A 418 14.83 11.86 -3.96
C LEU A 418 13.99 12.33 -2.76
N ALA A 419 14.57 12.26 -1.55
CA ALA A 419 13.97 12.86 -0.35
C ALA A 419 13.85 14.39 -0.45
N VAL A 420 14.81 15.03 -1.13
CA VAL A 420 14.79 16.47 -1.44
C VAL A 420 13.81 16.82 -2.55
N ALA A 421 13.53 15.94 -3.52
CA ALA A 421 12.59 16.16 -4.63
C ALA A 421 11.13 16.01 -4.16
N LEU A 422 10.82 14.92 -3.44
CA LEU A 422 9.57 14.79 -2.67
C LEU A 422 9.41 15.94 -1.68
N GLY A 423 10.53 16.47 -1.19
CA GLY A 423 10.59 17.64 -0.33
C GLY A 423 10.53 19.02 -0.98
N ALA A 424 10.89 19.13 -2.25
CA ALA A 424 10.82 20.36 -3.03
C ALA A 424 9.36 20.61 -3.46
N MET A 425 8.63 19.55 -3.79
CA MET A 425 7.17 19.56 -3.98
C MET A 425 6.40 20.12 -2.76
N LEU A 426 7.02 20.14 -1.58
CA LEU A 426 6.42 20.69 -0.35
C LEU A 426 6.75 22.17 -0.11
N ARG A 427 7.86 22.65 -0.66
CA ARG A 427 8.36 24.01 -0.38
C ARG A 427 7.63 25.11 -1.15
N GLU A 428 7.14 24.84 -2.35
CA GLU A 428 6.39 25.85 -3.14
C GLU A 428 5.04 26.22 -2.52
N VAL A 429 4.50 25.43 -1.59
CA VAL A 429 3.18 25.66 -0.97
C VAL A 429 3.26 26.33 0.41
N CYS A 430 4.40 26.28 1.10
CA CYS A 430 4.57 26.95 2.40
C CYS A 430 4.74 28.47 2.31
N ASN A 431 4.94 29.03 1.10
CA ASN A 431 5.15 30.47 0.91
C ASN A 431 3.87 31.26 0.58
N GLU A 432 2.68 30.64 0.57
CA GLU A 432 1.38 31.31 0.33
C GLU A 432 0.33 31.11 1.45
N LEU A 433 0.79 30.81 2.67
CA LEU A 433 0.02 30.93 3.92
C LEU A 433 0.80 31.77 4.92
#